data_AF-A0AAD9E854-F1
#
_entry.id   AF-A0AAD9E854-F1
#
_cell.length_a   1.000
_cell.length_b   1.000
_cell.length_c   1.000
_cell.angle_alpha   90.00
_cell.angle_beta   90.00
_cell.angle_gamma   90.00
#
_symmetry.space_group_name_H-M   'P 1'
#
loop_
_entity.id
_entity.type
_entity.pdbx_description
1 polymer ?
#
loop_
_entity_poly.entity_id
_entity_poly.type
_entity_poly.pdbx_seq_one_letter_code
_entity_poly.pdbx_strand_id
1 'polypeptide(L)' 'MQTIGISLPLLYISGSTWQLLFAVNNPDRVELLHAHRFEGTRTIMGGSQIFALLRALRVWSETVFRDRFLSAFVRD' A
#
# COMPACT_ATOMS: atom_id res chain seq x y z
N MET A 1 18.38 -11.97 -5.90
CA MET A 1 17.36 -11.55 -4.91
C MET A 1 16.00 -11.86 -5.52
N GLN A 2 15.22 -12.80 -4.97
CA GLN A 2 13.91 -13.12 -5.53
C GLN A 2 12.99 -11.91 -5.39
N THR A 3 12.48 -11.40 -6.51
CA THR A 3 11.49 -10.33 -6.53
C THR A 3 10.13 -10.92 -6.18
N ILE A 4 9.57 -10.47 -5.06
CA ILE A 4 8.14 -10.62 -4.80
C ILE A 4 7.48 -9.75 -5.86
N GLY A 5 6.90 -10.35 -6.91
CA GLY A 5 6.20 -9.61 -7.98
C GLY A 5 4.91 -8.98 -7.47
N ILE A 6 4.98 -8.21 -6.39
CA ILE A 6 3.89 -7.56 -5.69
C ILE A 6 4.25 -6.09 -5.52
N SER A 7 3.28 -5.23 -5.82
CA SER A 7 3.39 -3.80 -5.53
C SER A 7 3.12 -3.56 -4.05
N LEU A 8 4.01 -2.83 -3.38
CA LEU A 8 3.87 -2.48 -1.96
C LEU A 8 3.11 -1.16 -1.82
N PRO A 9 1.95 -1.12 -1.13
CA PRO A 9 1.27 0.13 -0.85
C PRO A 9 2.11 0.99 0.10
N LEU A 10 2.24 2.27 -0.23
CA LEU A 10 2.89 3.29 0.57
C LEU A 10 1.89 4.40 0.89
N LEU A 11 1.86 4.81 2.16
CA LEU A 11 1.06 5.95 2.61
C LEU A 11 1.97 7.15 2.81
N TYR A 12 1.79 8.18 1.98
CA TYR A 12 2.42 9.48 2.17
C TYR A 12 1.45 10.42 2.90
N ILE A 13 1.93 10.98 4.01
CA ILE A 13 1.14 11.86 4.88
C ILE A 13 1.91 13.16 5.04
N SER A 14 1.30 14.27 4.61
CA SER A 14 1.86 15.61 4.77
C SER A 14 0.76 16.60 5.15
N GLY A 15 0.77 17.03 6.41
CA GLY A 15 -0.32 17.82 6.99
C GLY A 15 -1.64 17.07 6.91
N SER A 16 -2.63 17.65 6.23
CA SER A 16 -3.93 17.01 5.95
C SER A 16 -4.00 16.30 4.60
N THR A 17 -2.90 16.23 3.87
CA THR A 17 -2.86 15.47 2.61
C THR A 17 -2.46 14.05 2.90
N TRP A 18 -3.27 13.10 2.43
CA TRP A 18 -2.96 11.68 2.43
C TRP A 18 -2.90 11.20 0.99
N GLN A 19 -1.89 10.40 0.67
CA GLN A 19 -1.73 9.81 -0.66
C GLN A 19 -1.40 8.32 -0.52
N LEU A 20 -2.10 7.50 -1.31
CA LEU A 20 -1.75 6.11 -1.55
C LEU A 20 -0.89 6.05 -2.81
N LEU A 21 0.29 5.47 -2.65
CA LEU A 21 1.24 5.16 -3.73
C LEU A 21 1.46 3.64 -3.72
N PHE A 22 2.00 3.11 -4.81
CA PHE A 22 2.50 1.74 -4.85
C PHE A 22 3.95 1.72 -5.30
N ALA A 23 4.83 1.14 -4.47
CA ALA A 23 6.19 0.84 -4.85
C ALA A 23 6.24 -0.48 -5.62
N VAL A 24 6.82 -0.45 -6.81
CA VAL A 24 7.08 -1.62 -7.64
C VAL A 24 8.59 -1.80 -7.72
N ASN A 25 9.06 -2.96 -7.29
CA ASN A 25 10.48 -3.30 -7.39
C ASN A 25 10.75 -3.91 -8.77
N ASN A 26 11.34 -3.13 -9.66
CA ASN A 26 11.85 -3.59 -10.95
C ASN A 26 13.35 -3.96 -10.82
N PRO A 27 13.93 -4.69 -11.77
CA PRO A 27 15.32 -5.14 -11.69
C PRO A 27 16.35 -4.02 -11.42
N ASP A 28 16.15 -2.85 -12.04
CA ASP A 28 17.13 -1.75 -12.02
C ASP A 28 16.66 -0.53 -11.20
N ARG A 29 15.41 -0.52 -10.73
CA ARG A 29 14.82 0.63 -10.05
C ARG A 29 13.59 0.27 -9.22
N VAL A 30 13.32 1.10 -8.21
CA VAL A 30 12.01 1.15 -7.56
C VAL A 30 11.18 2.24 -8.24
N GLU A 31 10.02 1.86 -8.76
CA GLU A 31 9.04 2.81 -9.31
C GLU A 31 7.94 3.10 -8.30
N LEU A 32 7.51 4.36 -8.23
CA LEU A 32 6.36 4.77 -7.44
C LEU A 32 5.19 5.08 -8.37
N LEU A 33 4.16 4.24 -8.33
CA LEU A 33 2.92 4.45 -9.05
C LEU A 33 1.96 5.26 -8.16
N HIS A 34 1.51 6.41 -8.65
CA HIS A 34 0.53 7.22 -7.94
C HIS A 34 -0.86 6.60 -8.09
N ALA A 35 -1.51 6.24 -6.97
CA ALA A 35 -2.81 5.59 -7.01
C ALA A 35 -3.95 6.54 -6.67
N HIS A 36 -3.85 7.25 -5.54
CA HIS A 36 -4.95 8.06 -5.07
C HIS A 36 -4.52 9.14 -4.08
N ARG A 37 -5.09 10.33 -4.21
CA ARG A 37 -4.99 11.41 -3.23
C ARG A 37 -6.31 11.54 -2.48
N PHE A 38 -6.23 11.55 -1.16
CA PHE A 38 -7.36 11.80 -0.27
C PHE A 38 -7.34 13.25 0.20
N GLU A 39 -8.45 13.95 0.00
CA GLU A 39 -8.65 15.34 0.38
C GLU A 39 -9.69 15.47 1.49
N GLY A 40 -9.81 16.64 2.10
CA GLY A 40 -10.83 16.88 3.12
C GLY A 40 -10.71 16.03 4.38
N THR A 41 -9.54 15.46 4.67
CA THR A 41 -9.28 14.53 5.79
C THR A 41 -9.48 15.14 7.19
N ARG A 42 -9.58 16.47 7.28
CA ARG A 42 -9.94 17.20 8.51
C ARG A 42 -11.43 17.16 8.84
N THR A 43 -12.25 16.63 7.94
CA THR A 43 -13.68 16.43 8.15
C THR A 43 -13.96 15.01 8.62
N ILE A 44 -15.10 14.77 9.28
CA ILE A 44 -15.51 13.41 9.68
C ILE A 44 -15.65 12.49 8.46
N MET A 45 -16.17 13.02 7.35
CA MET A 45 -16.31 12.27 6.10
C MET A 45 -14.94 11.87 5.53
N GLY A 46 -14.00 12.82 5.42
CA GLY A 46 -12.64 12.54 4.93
C GLY A 46 -11.88 11.61 5.87
N GLY A 47 -12.00 11.79 7.19
CA GLY A 47 -11.42 10.87 8.17
C GLY A 47 -11.97 9.44 8.05
N SER A 48 -13.27 9.30 7.78
CA SER A 48 -13.90 7.99 7.55
C SER A 48 -13.36 7.29 6.30
N GLN A 49 -13.03 8.05 5.24
CA GLN A 49 -12.37 7.50 4.04
C GLN A 49 -10.96 6.99 4.37
N ILE A 50 -10.19 7.70 5.19
CA ILE A 50 -8.88 7.23 5.66
C ILE A 50 -9.01 5.95 6.48
N PHE A 51 -9.99 5.87 7.39
CA PHE A 51 -10.24 4.62 8.13
C PHE A 51 -10.61 3.45 7.21
N ALA A 52 -11.42 3.69 6.19
CA ALA A 52 -11.77 2.68 5.20
C ALA A 52 -10.53 2.20 4.42
N LEU A 53 -9.67 3.13 3.98
CA LEU A 53 -8.39 2.82 3.35
C LEU A 53 -7.50 1.94 4.25
N LEU A 54 -7.31 2.33 5.52
CA LEU A 54 -6.47 1.58 6.45
C LEU A 54 -7.00 0.16 6.69
N ARG A 55 -8.32 -0.03 6.74
CA ARG A 55 -8.93 -1.37 6.82
C ARG A 55 -8.65 -2.19 5.56
N ALA A 56 -8.78 -1.60 4.38
CA ALA A 56 -8.48 -2.28 3.12
C ALA A 56 -6.99 -2.70 3.05
N LEU A 57 -6.08 -1.82 3.47
CA LEU A 57 -4.64 -2.12 3.52
C LEU A 57 -4.31 -3.23 4.52
N ARG A 58 -4.97 -3.26 5.68
CA ARG A 58 -4.85 -4.36 6.63
C ARG A 58 -5.27 -5.68 6.01
N VAL A 59 -6.46 -5.74 5.39
CA VAL A 59 -6.95 -6.96 4.73
C VAL A 59 -5.97 -7.42 3.65
N TRP A 60 -5.47 -6.50 2.82
CA TRP A 60 -4.46 -6.80 1.80
C TRP A 60 -3.18 -7.39 2.41
N SER A 61 -2.71 -6.85 3.55
CA SER A 61 -1.50 -7.34 4.23
C SER A 61 -1.67 -8.76 4.78
N GLU A 62 -2.85 -9.09 5.29
CA GLU A 62 -3.19 -10.38 5.89
C GLU A 62 -3.53 -11.45 4.84
N THR A 63 -3.83 -11.05 3.61
CA THR A 63 -4.21 -11.92 2.48
C THR A 63 -3.13 -11.91 1.40
N VAL A 64 -3.23 -11.00 0.43
CA VAL A 64 -2.41 -10.96 -0.79
C VAL A 64 -0.91 -10.92 -0.46
N PHE A 65 -0.50 -10.04 0.46
CA PHE A 65 0.91 -9.93 0.81
C PHE A 65 1.40 -11.18 1.52
N ARG A 66 0.67 -11.65 2.54
CA ARG A 66 1.03 -12.84 3.30
C ARG A 66 1.14 -14.07 2.41
N ASP A 67 0.17 -14.33 1.55
CA ASP A 67 0.17 -15.48 0.65
C ASP A 67 1.36 -15.45 -0.30
N ARG A 68 1.64 -14.28 -0.89
CA ARG A 68 2.80 -14.09 -1.78
C ARG A 68 4.11 -14.24 -1.02
N PHE A 69 4.23 -13.66 0.16
CA PHE A 69 5.42 -13.77 1.00
C PHE A 69 5.71 -15.23 1.39
N LEU A 70 4.71 -15.95 1.91
CA LEU A 70 4.85 -17.36 2.27
C LEU A 70 5.22 -18.22 1.05
N SER A 71 4.62 -17.95 -0.12
CA SER A 71 4.94 -18.68 -1.35
C SER A 71 6.38 -18.46 -1.84
N ALA A 72 6.93 -17.26 -1.61
CA ALA A 72 8.23 -16.87 -2.12
C ALA A 72 9.39 -17.22 -1.17
N PHE A 73 9.16 -17.26 0.15
CA PHE A 73 10.25 -17.37 1.12
C PHE A 73 10.10 -18.47 2.18
N VAL A 74 8.95 -19.15 2.26
CA VAL A 74 8.70 -20.16 3.32
C VAL A 74 8.53 -21.58 2.77
N ARG A 75 8.38 -21.74 1.44
CA ARG A 75 8.42 -23.06 0.81
C ARG A 75 9.87 -23.49 0.55
N ASP A 76 10.47 -24.15 1.53
CA ASP A 76 11.51 -25.18 1.35
C ASP A 76 10.84 -26.56 1.19
#